data_AF-A0A383F4X8-F1
#
_entry.id   AF-A0A383F4X8-F1
#
_cell.length_a   1.000
_cell.length_b   1.000
_cell.length_c   1.000
_cell.angle_alpha   90.00
_cell.angle_beta   90.00
_cell.angle_gamma   90.00
#
_symmetry.space_group_name_H-M   'P 1'
#
loop_
_entity.id
_entity.type
_entity.pdbx_description
1 polymer ?
#
loop_
_entity_poly.entity_id
_entity_poly.type
_entity_poly.pdbx_seq_one_letter_code
_entity_poly.pdbx_strand_id
1 'polypeptide(L)' 'VLFESNMKTIILAGGWGTRLGRQTEEIPKPMVSIGNKPMLWHIMKIYSYYGFNDFVISCGVKSHIIKDYFANFD' A
#
# COMPACT_ATOMS: atom_id res chain seq x y z
N VAL A 1 6.70 -21.17 13.45
CA VAL A 1 7.05 -20.94 12.03
C VAL A 1 8.15 -19.92 12.02
N LEU A 2 9.39 -20.31 11.71
CA LEU A 2 10.50 -19.38 11.59
C LEU A 2 10.42 -18.79 10.19
N PHE A 3 10.08 -17.50 10.08
CA PHE A 3 10.02 -16.82 8.79
C PHE A 3 11.45 -16.63 8.27
N GLU A 4 11.69 -17.04 7.02
CA GLU A 4 12.97 -16.77 6.35
C GLU A 4 13.17 -15.26 6.22
N SER A 5 14.42 -14.80 6.37
CA SER A 5 14.79 -13.39 6.26
C SER A 5 14.51 -12.76 4.89
N ASN A 6 14.09 -13.56 3.92
CA ASN A 6 13.81 -13.19 2.53
C ASN A 6 12.35 -13.39 2.11
N MET A 7 11.43 -13.54 3.08
CA MET A 7 10.02 -13.76 2.77
C MET A 7 9.36 -12.48 2.23
N LYS A 8 8.99 -12.53 0.95
CA LYS A 8 8.30 -11.43 0.28
C LYS A 8 6.82 -11.41 0.63
N THR A 9 6.31 -10.23 0.94
CA THR A 9 4.91 -9.97 1.21
C THR A 9 4.29 -9.19 0.06
N ILE A 10 3.32 -9.79 -0.62
CA ILE A 10 2.63 -9.15 -1.74
C ILE A 10 1.36 -8.45 -1.24
N ILE A 11 1.24 -7.16 -1.50
CA ILE A 11 0.02 -6.38 -1.28
C ILE A 11 -0.65 -6.13 -2.64
N LEU A 12 -1.86 -6.66 -2.82
CA LEU A 12 -2.64 -6.46 -4.05
C LEU A 12 -3.39 -5.13 -3.99
N ALA A 13 -2.80 -4.11 -4.63
CA ALA A 13 -3.23 -2.71 -4.60
C ALA A 13 -3.78 -2.22 -5.95
N GLY A 14 -4.00 -3.12 -6.92
CA GLY A 14 -4.32 -2.78 -8.31
C GLY A 14 -5.80 -2.68 -8.69
N GLY A 15 -6.72 -2.82 -7.73
CA GLY A 15 -8.15 -2.76 -8.00
C GLY A 15 -8.63 -1.36 -8.45
N TRP A 16 -9.69 -1.32 -9.27
CA TRP A 16 -10.28 -0.10 -9.83
C TRP A 16 -10.97 0.82 -8.79
N GLY A 17 -11.12 0.38 -7.54
CA GLY A 17 -11.62 1.25 -6.46
C GLY A 17 -13.09 1.66 -6.56
N THR A 18 -13.90 0.95 -7.35
CA THR A 18 -15.29 1.32 -7.73
C THR A 18 -16.30 1.36 -6.58
N ARG A 19 -15.98 0.77 -5.41
CA ARG A 19 -16.89 0.68 -4.25
C ARG A 19 -16.79 1.87 -3.29
N LEU A 20 -15.81 2.77 -3.46
CA LEU A 20 -15.59 3.93 -2.56
C LEU A 20 -16.03 5.28 -3.18
N GLY A 21 -16.71 5.28 -4.33
CA GLY A 21 -17.26 6.50 -4.92
C GLY A 21 -16.20 7.55 -5.29
N ARG A 22 -16.57 8.83 -5.23
CA ARG A 22 -15.82 9.98 -5.79
C ARG A 22 -14.38 10.13 -5.28
N GLN A 23 -14.07 9.70 -4.05
CA GLN A 23 -12.72 9.82 -3.50
C GLN A 23 -11.67 8.98 -4.27
N THR A 24 -12.09 7.89 -4.92
CA THR A 24 -11.18 7.10 -5.77
C THR A 24 -11.02 7.66 -7.19
N GLU A 25 -11.77 8.71 -7.56
CA GLU A 25 -11.63 9.44 -8.82
C GLU A 25 -10.38 10.31 -8.86
N GLU A 26 -9.80 10.66 -7.71
CA GLU A 26 -8.56 11.45 -7.63
C GLU A 26 -7.39 10.59 -7.18
N ILE A 27 -7.55 9.76 -6.14
CA ILE A 27 -6.47 8.92 -5.58
C ILE A 27 -6.80 7.42 -5.64
N PRO A 28 -5.81 6.53 -5.83
CA PRO A 28 -6.09 5.10 -5.76
C PRO A 28 -6.46 4.72 -4.32
N LYS A 29 -7.37 3.75 -4.15
CA LYS A 29 -7.87 3.31 -2.83
C LYS A 29 -6.75 3.09 -1.79
N PRO A 30 -5.63 2.40 -2.09
CA PRO A 30 -4.51 2.23 -1.15
C PRO A 30 -3.98 3.53 -0.55
N MET A 31 -4.17 4.66 -1.23
CA MET A 31 -3.68 5.98 -0.83
C MET A 31 -4.70 6.83 -0.08
N VAL A 32 -5.91 6.32 0.15
CA VAL A 32 -6.90 6.99 1.02
C VAL A 32 -6.30 7.20 2.40
N SER A 33 -6.37 8.44 2.90
CA SER A 33 -5.80 8.82 4.19
C SER A 33 -6.60 8.25 5.35
N ILE A 34 -5.89 7.67 6.32
CA ILE A 34 -6.42 7.27 7.63
C ILE A 34 -5.58 8.01 8.66
N GLY A 35 -6.14 9.07 9.24
CA GLY A 35 -5.35 10.06 9.98
C GLY A 35 -4.33 10.73 9.04
N ASN A 36 -3.05 10.77 9.46
CA ASN A 36 -1.98 11.47 8.74
C ASN A 36 -1.20 10.60 7.75
N LYS A 37 -1.59 9.34 7.56
CA LYS A 37 -0.88 8.38 6.70
C LYS A 37 -1.88 7.61 5.80
N PRO A 38 -1.49 7.19 4.59
CA PRO A 38 -2.35 6.43 3.70
C PRO A 38 -2.62 5.01 4.24
N MET A 39 -3.76 4.44 3.87
CA MET A 39 -4.14 3.07 4.24
C MET A 39 -3.05 2.03 3.95
N LEU A 40 -2.36 2.14 2.80
CA LEU A 40 -1.28 1.25 2.42
C LEU A 40 -0.13 1.27 3.43
N TRP A 41 0.21 2.44 3.98
CA TRP A 41 1.22 2.58 5.03
C TRP A 41 0.80 1.82 6.30
N HIS A 42 -0.47 1.95 6.71
CA HIS A 42 -0.99 1.24 7.89
C HIS A 42 -0.91 -0.28 7.71
N ILE A 43 -1.27 -0.80 6.54
CA ILE A 43 -1.13 -2.23 6.23
C ILE A 43 0.33 -2.66 6.32
N MET A 44 1.25 -1.94 5.68
CA MET A 44 2.68 -2.27 5.73
C MET A 44 3.23 -2.24 7.16
N LYS A 45 2.81 -1.28 7.99
CA LYS A 45 3.21 -1.21 9.40
C LYS A 45 2.73 -2.41 10.22
N ILE A 46 1.51 -2.91 9.97
CA ILE A 46 0.99 -4.12 10.63
C ILE A 46 1.85 -5.33 10.27
N TYR A 47 2.15 -5.53 8.98
CA TYR A 47 2.99 -6.65 8.54
C TYR A 47 4.43 -6.53 9.05
N SER A 48 4.99 -5.32 9.04
CA SER A 48 6.32 -5.05 9.58
C SER A 48 6.43 -5.36 11.07
N TYR A 49 5.37 -5.11 11.87
CA TYR A 49 5.32 -5.51 13.28
C TYR A 49 5.50 -7.03 13.47
N TYR A 50 5.01 -7.84 12.53
CA TYR A 50 5.19 -9.30 12.54
C TYR A 50 6.48 -9.78 11.84
N GLY A 51 7.38 -8.87 11.48
CA GLY A 51 8.68 -9.20 10.87
C GLY A 51 8.71 -9.26 9.34
N PHE A 52 7.61 -8.92 8.67
CA PHE A 52 7.55 -8.89 7.20
C PHE A 52 7.96 -7.51 6.70
N ASN A 53 9.15 -7.41 6.09
CA ASN A 53 9.72 -6.12 5.68
C ASN A 53 10.10 -6.03 4.19
N ASP A 54 10.03 -7.14 3.44
CA ASP A 54 10.21 -7.14 1.98
C ASP A 54 8.83 -7.14 1.30
N PHE A 55 8.42 -5.98 0.78
CA PHE A 55 7.08 -5.78 0.22
C PHE A 55 7.10 -5.65 -1.30
N VAL A 56 6.17 -6.35 -1.96
CA VAL A 56 5.85 -6.17 -3.37
C VAL A 56 4.44 -5.62 -3.49
N ILE A 57 4.28 -4.45 -4.11
CA ILE A 57 2.98 -3.80 -4.25
C ILE A 57 2.51 -3.94 -5.68
N SER A 58 1.51 -4.78 -5.92
CA SER A 58 0.87 -4.90 -7.23
C SER A 58 -0.01 -3.68 -7.46
N CYS A 59 0.51 -2.72 -8.22
CA CYS A 59 -0.18 -1.46 -8.49
C CYS A 59 -1.06 -1.56 -9.74
N GLY A 60 -2.12 -0.76 -9.79
CA GLY A 60 -3.06 -0.69 -10.90
C GLY A 60 -3.26 0.74 -11.39
N VAL A 61 -4.50 1.13 -11.63
CA VAL A 61 -4.87 2.50 -12.03
C VAL A 61 -4.26 3.52 -11.07
N LYS A 62 -3.62 4.57 -11.61
CA LYS A 62 -2.91 5.63 -10.86
C LYS A 62 -1.76 5.14 -9.98
N SER A 63 -1.06 4.09 -10.40
CA SER A 63 0.15 3.59 -9.74
C SER A 63 1.23 4.64 -9.50
N HIS A 64 1.31 5.70 -10.32
CA HIS A 64 2.25 6.81 -10.13
C HIS A 64 2.08 7.49 -8.77
N ILE A 65 0.84 7.66 -8.27
CA ILE A 65 0.60 8.27 -6.95
C ILE A 65 1.23 7.44 -5.81
N ILE A 66 1.15 6.11 -5.92
CA ILE A 66 1.79 5.20 -4.95
C ILE A 66 3.31 5.32 -5.05
N LYS A 67 3.87 5.35 -6.27
CA LYS A 67 5.31 5.49 -6.49
C LYS A 67 5.83 6.82 -5.94
N ASP A 68 5.16 7.93 -6.26
CA ASP A 68 5.55 9.27 -5.84
C ASP A 68 5.51 9.41 -4.31
N TYR A 69 4.53 8.82 -3.66
CA TYR A 69 4.46 8.80 -2.19
C TYR A 69 5.69 8.13 -1.57
N PHE A 70 6.12 6.96 -2.09
CA PHE A 70 7.29 6.25 -1.55
C PHE A 70 8.62 6.83 -2.01
N ALA A 71 8.68 7.47 -3.18
CA ALA A 71 9.89 8.14 -3.67
C ALA A 71 10.22 9.41 -2.88
N ASN A 72 9.19 10.10 -2.35
CA ASN A 72 9.32 11.31 -1.53
C ASN A 72 9.01 11.05 -0.05
N PHE A 73 9.14 9.80 0.40
CA PHE A 73 8.84 9.42 1.77
C PHE A 73 10.02 9.79 2.68
N ASP A 74 9.86 10.88 3.45
CA ASP A 74 10.72 11.22 4.59
C ASP A 74 10.23 10.56 5.90
#